data_AF-X1P1M7-F1
#
_entry.id   AF-X1P1M7-F1
#
_cell.length_a   1.000
_cell.length_b   1.000
_cell.length_c   1.000
_cell.angle_alpha   90.00
_cell.angle_beta   90.00
_cell.angle_gamma   90.00
#
_symmetry.space_group_name_H-M   'P 1'
#
loop_
_entity.id
_entity.type
_entity.pdbx_description
1 polymer ?
#
loop_
_entity_poly.entity_id
_entity_poly.type
_entity_poly.pdbx_seq_one_letter_code
_entity_poly.pdbx_strand_id
1 'polypeptide(L)'
;MVLLFLWLYNPSYGLFNYVLSRLGVGKLGWLWDENWAMPAIILMNLWRIGGNMIIFLAALHGVPQSLYDAARADGANFWHQFIYITL
;
A
#
# COMPACT_ATOMS: atom_id res chain seq x y z
N MET A 1 16.68 -4.21 -0.16
CA MET A 1 15.20 -4.33 -0.09
C MET A 1 14.71 -5.71 -0.53
N VAL A 2 15.04 -6.18 -1.73
CA VAL A 2 14.66 -7.54 -2.20
C VAL A 2 15.17 -8.64 -1.25
N LEU A 3 16.39 -8.51 -0.74
CA LEU A 3 16.95 -9.47 0.24
C LEU A 3 16.12 -9.61 1.53
N LEU A 4 15.50 -8.51 2.00
CA LEU A 4 14.62 -8.54 3.17
C LEU A 4 13.36 -9.35 2.87
N PHE A 5 12.75 -9.13 1.71
CA PHE A 5 11.57 -9.89 1.29
C PHE A 5 11.88 -11.36 0.99
N LEU A 6 13.06 -11.68 0.45
CA LEU A 6 13.50 -13.07 0.30
C LEU A 6 13.63 -13.79 1.66
N TRP A 7 14.08 -13.09 2.69
CA TRP A 7 14.10 -13.62 4.05
C TRP A 7 12.68 -13.78 4.63
N LEU A 8 11.81 -12.78 4.46
CA LEU A 8 10.41 -12.82 4.93
C LEU A 8 9.60 -13.96 4.28
N TYR A 9 9.81 -14.20 2.99
CA TYR A 9 9.14 -15.23 2.19
C TYR A 9 9.73 -16.63 2.35
N ASN A 10 10.78 -16.81 3.14
CA ASN A 10 11.42 -18.10 3.30
C ASN A 10 10.41 -19.16 3.85
N PRO A 11 10.25 -20.33 3.20
CA PRO A 11 9.28 -21.36 3.63
C PRO A 11 9.59 -22.00 4.99
N SER A 12 10.87 -22.03 5.38
CA SER A 12 11.35 -22.72 6.56
C SER A 12 11.35 -21.82 7.80
N TYR A 13 11.84 -20.58 7.66
CA TYR A 13 12.06 -19.65 8.78
C TYR A 13 11.54 -18.23 8.54
N GLY A 14 10.79 -17.99 7.46
CA GLY A 14 10.28 -16.66 7.11
C GLY A 14 9.15 -16.21 8.03
N LEU A 15 9.14 -14.91 8.36
CA LEU A 15 8.16 -14.30 9.27
C LEU A 15 6.71 -14.49 8.79
N PHE A 16 6.46 -14.42 7.48
CA PHE A 16 5.09 -14.49 6.97
C PHE A 16 4.47 -15.86 7.18
N ASN A 17 5.21 -16.94 6.89
CA ASN A 17 4.74 -18.29 7.18
C ASN A 17 4.70 -18.60 8.68
N TYR A 18 5.58 -18.00 9.48
CA TYR A 18 5.48 -18.07 10.93
C TYR A 18 4.13 -17.50 11.40
N VAL A 19 3.77 -16.29 10.97
CA VAL A 19 2.49 -15.65 11.34
C VAL A 19 1.29 -16.45 10.81
N LEU A 20 1.30 -16.87 9.55
CA LEU A 20 0.20 -17.66 8.96
C LEU A 20 -0.02 -18.99 9.69
N SER A 21 1.06 -19.67 10.10
CA SER A 21 0.94 -20.91 10.86
C SER A 21 0.32 -20.68 12.24
N ARG A 22 0.58 -19.55 12.89
CA ARG A 22 -0.01 -19.16 14.17
C ARG A 22 -1.50 -18.81 14.04
N LEU A 23 -1.93 -18.38 12.86
CA LEU A 23 -3.33 -18.13 12.52
C LEU A 23 -4.07 -19.39 12.00
N GLY A 24 -3.40 -20.54 11.93
CA GLY A 24 -3.99 -21.80 11.47
C GLY A 24 -4.11 -21.96 9.95
N VAL A 25 -3.55 -21.04 9.16
CA VAL A 25 -3.62 -21.04 7.68
C VAL A 25 -2.59 -22.01 7.06
N GLY A 26 -1.55 -22.37 7.80
CA GLY A 26 -0.46 -23.22 7.32
C GLY A 26 0.67 -22.42 6.64
N LYS A 27 1.47 -23.10 5.81
CA LYS A 27 2.61 -22.49 5.10
C LYS A 27 2.27 -22.28 3.63
N LEU A 28 2.60 -21.10 3.10
CA LEU A 28 2.44 -20.76 1.68
C LEU A 28 3.79 -20.73 0.97
N GLY A 29 3.80 -21.20 -0.28
CA GLY A 29 4.95 -21.10 -1.19
C GLY A 29 5.03 -19.73 -1.85
N TRP A 30 5.26 -18.66 -1.08
CA TRP A 30 5.19 -17.26 -1.57
C TRP A 30 5.88 -16.99 -2.91
N LEU A 31 7.05 -17.59 -3.17
CA LEU A 31 7.77 -17.46 -4.45
C LEU A 31 7.89 -18.79 -5.20
N TRP A 32 7.34 -19.87 -4.64
CA TRP A 32 7.51 -21.25 -5.11
C TRP A 32 6.20 -21.90 -5.55
N ASP A 33 5.07 -21.21 -5.39
CA ASP A 33 3.74 -21.62 -5.82
C ASP A 33 3.21 -20.60 -6.83
N GLU A 34 2.65 -21.09 -7.94
CA GLU A 34 2.14 -20.26 -9.03
C GLU A 34 1.03 -19.29 -8.57
N ASN A 35 0.19 -19.71 -7.64
CA ASN A 35 -0.92 -18.88 -7.14
C ASN A 35 -0.44 -17.74 -6.25
N TRP A 36 0.73 -17.89 -5.61
CA TRP A 36 1.24 -16.93 -4.61
C TRP A 36 2.44 -16.09 -5.09
N ALA A 37 3.16 -16.55 -6.11
CA ALA A 37 4.30 -15.84 -6.69
C ALA A 37 3.96 -14.41 -7.12
N MET A 38 2.88 -14.23 -7.88
CA MET A 38 2.47 -12.91 -8.35
C MET A 38 2.04 -11.99 -7.19
N PRO A 39 1.14 -12.40 -6.26
CA PRO A 39 0.84 -11.62 -5.06
C PRO A 39 2.08 -11.23 -4.23
N ALA A 40 3.05 -12.13 -4.06
CA ALA A 40 4.26 -11.86 -3.29
C ALA A 40 5.13 -10.77 -3.94
N ILE A 41 5.25 -10.80 -5.27
CA ILE A 41 5.97 -9.77 -6.04
C ILE A 41 5.23 -8.42 -5.97
N ILE A 42 3.89 -8.43 -6.05
CA ILE A 42 3.06 -7.22 -5.92
C ILE A 42 3.27 -6.58 -4.54
N LEU A 43 3.20 -7.36 -3.46
CA LEU A 43 3.44 -6.90 -2.08
C LEU A 43 4.82 -6.26 -1.91
N MET A 44 5.86 -6.89 -2.48
CA MET A 44 7.22 -6.36 -2.45
C MET A 44 7.34 -5.01 -3.17
N ASN A 45 6.65 -4.84 -4.30
CA ASN A 45 6.65 -3.58 -5.04
C ASN A 45 5.80 -2.50 -4.35
N LEU A 46 4.66 -2.88 -3.77
CA LEU A 46 3.76 -1.97 -3.05
C LEU A 46 4.48 -1.25 -1.91
N TRP A 47 5.36 -1.95 -1.18
CA TRP A 47 6.17 -1.33 -0.12
C TRP A 47 6.99 -0.14 -0.61
N ARG A 48 7.38 -0.12 -1.89
CA ARG A 48 8.23 0.95 -2.46
C ARG A 48 7.45 2.23 -2.81
N ILE A 49 6.12 2.23 -2.71
CA ILE A 49 5.27 3.38 -3.11
C ILE A 49 5.53 4.63 -2.27
N GLY A 50 6.10 4.49 -1.07
CA GLY A 50 6.36 5.61 -0.16
C GLY A 50 7.11 6.79 -0.79
N GLY A 51 8.05 6.53 -1.71
CA GLY A 51 8.77 7.61 -2.42
C GLY A 51 7.87 8.45 -3.31
N ASN A 52 6.99 7.81 -4.09
CA ASN A 52 6.03 8.51 -4.94
C ASN A 52 5.00 9.28 -4.11
N MET A 53 4.60 8.73 -2.96
CA MET A 53 3.66 9.38 -2.06
C MET A 53 4.16 10.74 -1.55
N ILE A 54 5.48 10.88 -1.30
CA ILE A 54 6.07 12.16 -0.89
C ILE A 54 5.87 13.24 -1.98
N ILE A 55 6.03 12.87 -3.25
CA ILE A 55 5.83 13.78 -4.38
C ILE A 55 4.36 14.21 -4.47
N PHE A 56 3.43 13.27 -4.34
CA PHE A 56 1.99 13.58 -4.28
C PHE A 56 1.65 14.52 -3.12
N LEU A 57 2.18 14.27 -1.93
CA LEU A 57 1.96 15.15 -0.77
C LEU A 57 2.53 16.55 -0.99
N ALA A 58 3.73 16.66 -1.58
CA ALA A 58 4.32 17.96 -1.90
C ALA A 58 3.45 18.74 -2.91
N ALA A 59 2.88 18.07 -3.91
CA ALA A 59 1.94 18.69 -4.84
C ALA A 59 0.65 19.16 -4.12
N LEU A 60 0.10 18.32 -3.23
CA LEU A 60 -1.10 18.66 -2.45
C LEU A 60 -0.89 19.85 -1.51
N HIS A 61 0.31 20.03 -0.97
CA HIS A 61 0.66 21.23 -0.18
C HIS A 61 0.53 22.53 -0.98
N GLY A 62 0.57 22.48 -2.32
CA GLY A 62 0.35 23.63 -3.19
C GLY A 62 -1.12 23.96 -3.46
N VAL A 63 -2.06 23.08 -3.10
CA VAL A 63 -3.50 23.29 -3.34
C VAL A 63 -4.04 24.34 -2.34
N PRO A 64 -4.61 25.47 -2.81
CA PRO A 64 -5.12 26.50 -1.92
C PRO A 64 -6.27 25.99 -1.03
N GLN A 65 -6.18 26.29 0.28
CA GLN A 65 -7.21 25.93 1.26
C GLN A 65 -8.59 26.52 0.90
N SER A 66 -8.62 27.66 0.21
CA SER A 66 -9.86 28.32 -0.21
C SER A 66 -10.74 27.47 -1.12
N LEU A 67 -10.18 26.55 -1.91
CA LEU A 67 -10.95 25.64 -2.75
C LEU A 67 -11.77 24.65 -1.90
N TYR A 68 -11.17 24.14 -0.82
CA TYR A 68 -11.87 23.25 0.12
C TYR A 68 -12.92 24.01 0.94
N ASP A 69 -12.66 25.26 1.30
CA ASP A 69 -13.61 26.10 2.03
C ASP A 69 -14.82 26.46 1.17
N ALA A 70 -14.60 26.82 -0.09
CA ALA A 70 -15.66 27.06 -1.07
C ALA A 70 -16.51 25.80 -1.30
N ALA A 71 -15.87 24.65 -1.53
CA ALA A 71 -16.58 23.39 -1.74
C ALA A 71 -17.42 22.99 -0.51
N ARG A 72 -16.92 23.24 0.71
CA ARG A 72 -17.71 23.01 1.94
C ARG A 72 -18.91 23.95 2.04
N ALA A 73 -18.75 25.22 1.67
CA ALA A 73 -19.86 26.17 1.61
C ALA A 73 -20.93 25.72 0.60
N ASP A 74 -20.52 25.13 -0.52
CA ASP A 74 -21.40 24.57 -1.56
C ASP A 74 -22.00 23.19 -1.17
N GLY A 75 -21.71 22.68 0.03
CA GLY A 75 -22.24 21.42 0.54
C GLY A 75 -21.49 20.16 0.09
N ALA A 76 -20.30 20.29 -0.49
CA ALA A 76 -19.49 19.16 -0.92
C ALA A 76 -18.97 18.35 0.29
N ASN A 77 -19.28 17.05 0.31
CA ASN A 77 -18.76 16.13 1.32
C ASN A 77 -17.30 15.70 1.03
N PHE A 78 -16.71 14.91 1.93
CA PHE A 78 -15.33 14.45 1.83
C PHE A 78 -14.98 13.77 0.49
N TRP A 79 -15.88 12.92 -0.03
CA TRP A 79 -15.63 12.22 -1.30
C TRP A 79 -15.61 13.16 -2.49
N HIS A 80 -16.48 14.19 -2.49
CA HIS A 80 -16.47 15.21 -3.53
C HIS A 80 -15.16 16.02 -3.48
N GLN A 81 -14.73 16.44 -2.29
CA GLN A 81 -13.47 17.17 -2.14
C GLN A 81 -12.26 16.32 -2.58
N PHE A 82 -12.25 15.04 -2.23
CA PHE A 82 -11.18 14.12 -2.63
C PHE A 82 -11.12 13.94 -4.16
N ILE A 83 -12.25 13.72 -4.83
CA ILE A 83 -12.27 13.42 -6.27
C ILE A 83 -12.09 14.68 -7.13
N TYR A 84 -12.65 15.83 -6.73
CA TYR A 84 -12.69 17.03 -7.57
C TYR A 84 -11.66 18.11 -7.21
N ILE A 85 -10.94 17.97 -6.09
CA ILE A 85 -9.93 18.94 -5.65
C ILE A 85 -8.58 18.24 -5.41
N THR A 86 -8.58 17.07 -4.73
CA THR A 86 -7.34 16.37 -4.37
C THR A 86 -6.78 15.50 -5.50
N LEU A 87 -7.64 14.79 -6.24
CA LEU A 87 -7.30 13.93 -7.39
C LEU A 87 -7.49 14.65 -8.72
#